data_AF-A0A6G1GP25-F1
#
_entry.id   AF-A0A6G1GP25-F1
#
_cell.length_a   1.000
_cell.length_b   1.000
_cell.length_c   1.000
_cell.angle_alpha   90.00
_cell.angle_beta   90.00
_cell.angle_gamma   90.00
#
_symmetry.space_group_name_H-M   'P 1'
#
loop_
_entity.id
_entity.type
_entity.pdbx_description
1 polymer ?
#
loop_
_entity_poly.entity_id
_entity_poly.type
_entity_poly.pdbx_seq_one_letter_code
_entity_poly.pdbx_strand_id
1 'polypeptide(L)'
;MATRTYTSVVTPDTIALNALIFGYAGHSLVTPHAPLQQLWWTDERIQETVTREFVISRLRPNERNMLLRPLAFGDGLTDDTYLDWIMEKAKRFFLVLAECGVSDQIFGVIDDSWDDDDLPIPRDTIERLALAYENDETLNNKFYTTQFQFLLRELRQGLHINYAKNEHVPMEDVHRLPPSTTLQRWPRVHRPKRPDEVFVRRGFKLGEEDDTENVTETEFHADIEAALALPHEHIAPVWATYSAKGFGYILSPFVGEHTLISFIEHRTPPQYQRLPKCDRQALLVTWMHCLASTVAYLHRNGCSHTAIRPSNIIIDSQNNISFSDIGSIRTFQADKKQNVEEVYNYGAPESHIDSHTPSSENSPVEPPSTPSTSSSARSRSLSRFGKRSSNGSKSSSSDSISSTDSGKSRSWKEAAIENTSSTEKADIFSLACVFLDILTFLLKLKQVDFIKHRSSKIRDYSSKNTKTMRVDSSFHYNVAKLFSWMNSIEDAALAEKDPIFLGIPHLLRLIRTMLSPNPTLRPSASAVCTRLYEIMAGCCGIDRFHC
;
A
#
# COMPACT_ATOMS: atom_id res chain seq x y z
N MET A 1 -57.07 -1.42 -35.14
CA MET A 1 -57.00 -0.83 -33.78
C MET A 1 -55.58 -0.97 -33.28
N ALA A 2 -55.02 0.11 -32.74
CA ALA A 2 -53.59 0.32 -32.57
C ALA A 2 -52.90 -0.68 -31.63
N THR A 3 -51.74 -1.17 -32.05
CA THR A 3 -50.71 -1.81 -31.24
C THR A 3 -50.09 -0.76 -30.29
N ARG A 4 -50.33 -0.89 -28.99
CA ARG A 4 -49.65 -0.09 -27.96
C ARG A 4 -48.26 -0.65 -27.74
N THR A 5 -47.26 0.07 -28.24
CA THR A 5 -45.84 -0.13 -27.93
C THR A 5 -45.59 0.31 -26.48
N TYR A 6 -45.36 -0.63 -25.56
CA TYR A 6 -44.83 -0.32 -24.23
C TYR A 6 -43.34 -0.02 -24.36
N THR A 7 -43.00 1.24 -24.61
CA THR A 7 -41.66 1.79 -24.44
C THR A 7 -41.69 2.72 -23.22
N SER A 8 -41.47 2.17 -22.04
CA SER A 8 -41.33 2.90 -20.78
C SER A 8 -40.71 1.92 -19.77
N VAL A 9 -39.68 2.18 -18.98
CA VAL A 9 -38.94 3.38 -18.63
C VAL A 9 -37.55 2.85 -18.29
N VAL A 10 -36.59 2.93 -19.21
CA VAL A 10 -35.18 2.70 -18.87
C VAL A 10 -34.52 4.06 -18.97
N THR A 11 -34.63 4.83 -17.89
CA THR A 11 -33.88 6.08 -17.76
C THR A 11 -32.46 5.76 -17.29
N PRO A 12 -31.48 6.60 -17.60
CA PRO A 12 -30.12 6.45 -17.08
C PRO A 12 -30.08 6.31 -15.56
N ASP A 13 -31.00 6.96 -14.84
CA ASP A 13 -31.16 6.89 -13.40
C ASP A 13 -31.63 5.51 -12.91
N THR A 14 -32.51 4.84 -13.66
CA THR A 14 -32.92 3.45 -13.34
C THR A 14 -31.81 2.43 -13.60
N ILE A 15 -30.96 2.66 -14.60
CA ILE A 15 -29.78 1.82 -14.88
C ILE A 15 -28.75 1.99 -13.76
N ALA A 16 -28.50 3.23 -13.34
CA ALA A 16 -27.63 3.57 -12.23
C ALA A 16 -28.07 2.94 -10.90
N LEU A 17 -29.34 3.10 -10.53
CA LEU A 17 -29.90 2.59 -9.29
C LEU A 17 -29.80 1.06 -9.23
N ASN A 18 -30.12 0.38 -10.34
CA ASN A 18 -29.97 -1.07 -10.43
C ASN A 18 -28.49 -1.50 -10.35
N ALA A 19 -27.57 -0.78 -10.98
CA ALA A 19 -26.15 -1.10 -10.90
C ALA A 19 -25.59 -0.91 -9.47
N LEU A 20 -26.14 0.02 -8.70
CA LEU A 20 -25.79 0.27 -7.29
C LEU A 20 -26.37 -0.81 -6.36
N ILE A 21 -27.63 -1.19 -6.54
CA ILE A 21 -28.32 -2.24 -5.76
C ILE A 21 -27.64 -3.61 -5.93
N PHE A 22 -27.15 -3.90 -7.13
CA PHE A 22 -26.55 -5.20 -7.46
C PHE A 22 -25.01 -5.18 -7.50
N GLY A 23 -24.36 -4.08 -7.12
CA GLY A 23 -22.89 -4.01 -7.02
C GLY A 23 -22.14 -4.02 -8.36
N TYR A 24 -22.82 -3.78 -9.48
CA TYR A 24 -22.25 -3.74 -10.85
C TYR A 24 -21.90 -2.33 -11.33
N ALA A 25 -22.09 -1.30 -10.50
CA ALA A 25 -21.86 0.11 -10.85
C ALA A 25 -20.45 0.41 -11.42
N GLY A 26 -19.45 -0.42 -11.13
CA GLY A 26 -18.07 -0.25 -11.62
C GLY A 26 -17.79 -0.71 -13.07
N HIS A 27 -18.76 -1.28 -13.80
CA HIS A 27 -18.50 -1.93 -15.11
C HIS A 27 -19.38 -1.44 -16.27
N SER A 28 -20.31 -0.50 -16.04
CA SER A 28 -21.29 -0.11 -17.06
C SER A 28 -20.86 1.13 -17.87
N LEU A 29 -20.85 1.00 -19.19
CA LEU A 29 -20.52 2.06 -20.17
C LEU A 29 -21.63 3.12 -20.35
N VAL A 30 -22.81 2.94 -19.74
CA VAL A 30 -24.03 3.70 -20.09
C VAL A 30 -24.58 4.52 -18.91
N THR A 31 -23.89 4.53 -17.76
CA THR A 31 -24.35 5.31 -16.60
C THR A 31 -23.76 6.73 -16.68
N PRO A 32 -24.55 7.81 -16.82
CA PRO A 32 -24.02 9.16 -16.77
C PRO A 32 -23.38 9.39 -15.40
N HIS A 33 -22.07 9.64 -15.39
CA HIS A 33 -21.21 9.59 -14.21
C HIS A 33 -21.25 10.85 -13.33
N ALA A 34 -22.15 11.81 -13.61
CA ALA A 34 -22.21 13.11 -12.95
C ALA A 34 -23.32 13.29 -11.87
N PRO A 35 -24.53 12.70 -11.95
CA PRO A 35 -25.61 13.06 -11.02
C PRO A 35 -25.75 12.15 -9.78
N LEU A 36 -24.86 11.18 -9.57
CA LEU A 36 -24.96 10.24 -8.44
C LEU A 36 -23.84 10.40 -7.42
N GLN A 37 -23.23 11.60 -7.36
CA GLN A 37 -22.35 11.94 -6.26
C GLN A 37 -23.17 11.93 -4.97
N GLN A 38 -22.76 11.09 -4.02
CA GLN A 38 -23.25 11.13 -2.66
C GLN A 38 -23.15 12.59 -2.17
N LEU A 39 -24.27 13.19 -1.76
CA LEU A 39 -24.30 14.57 -1.29
C LEU A 39 -23.63 14.63 0.09
N TRP A 40 -22.32 14.89 0.09
CA TRP A 40 -21.53 14.99 1.32
C TRP A 40 -21.91 16.25 2.12
N TRP A 41 -22.21 16.08 3.41
CA TRP A 41 -22.40 17.16 4.38
C TRP A 41 -21.06 17.63 4.94
N THR A 42 -20.25 18.25 4.07
CA THR A 42 -19.03 18.98 4.46
C THR A 42 -19.38 20.14 5.38
N ASP A 43 -18.44 20.58 6.22
CA ASP A 43 -18.62 21.74 7.11
C ASP A 43 -19.12 22.98 6.36
N GLU A 44 -18.51 23.31 5.22
CA GLU A 44 -18.93 24.42 4.35
C GLU A 44 -20.41 24.33 3.96
N ARG A 45 -20.86 23.15 3.56
CA ARG A 45 -22.26 22.90 3.18
C ARG A 45 -23.20 23.03 4.35
N ILE A 46 -22.83 22.51 5.53
CA ILE A 46 -23.65 22.64 6.73
C ILE A 46 -23.80 24.12 7.10
N GLN A 47 -22.70 24.88 7.02
CA GLN A 47 -22.70 26.32 7.27
C GLN A 47 -23.57 27.10 6.27
N GLU A 48 -23.52 26.75 4.98
CA GLU A 48 -24.35 27.34 3.92
C GLU A 48 -25.83 26.94 3.99
N THR A 49 -26.12 25.73 4.45
CA THR A 49 -27.49 25.20 4.48
C THR A 49 -28.26 25.64 5.71
N VAL A 50 -27.62 25.62 6.88
CA VAL A 50 -28.25 26.01 8.15
C VAL A 50 -28.15 27.52 8.29
N THR A 51 -29.09 28.21 7.64
CA THR A 51 -29.34 29.65 7.77
C THR A 51 -30.51 29.93 8.71
N ARG A 52 -30.68 31.18 9.12
CA ARG A 52 -31.83 31.61 9.95
C ARG A 52 -33.15 31.27 9.27
N GLU A 53 -33.26 31.52 7.97
CA GLU A 53 -34.44 31.23 7.17
C GLU A 53 -34.71 29.71 7.10
N PHE A 54 -33.65 28.91 6.97
CA PHE A 54 -33.76 27.46 6.98
C PHE A 54 -34.34 26.95 8.30
N VAL A 55 -33.79 27.40 9.45
CA VAL A 55 -34.29 27.02 10.79
C VAL A 55 -35.76 27.40 10.94
N ILE A 56 -36.14 28.62 10.59
CA ILE A 56 -37.53 29.11 10.66
C ILE A 56 -38.47 28.29 9.77
N SER A 57 -38.00 27.86 8.58
CA SER A 57 -38.80 27.07 7.64
C SER A 57 -39.13 25.66 8.16
N ARG A 58 -38.29 25.12 9.04
CA ARG A 58 -38.40 23.76 9.60
C ARG A 58 -39.19 23.71 10.92
N LEU A 59 -39.68 24.86 11.39
CA LEU A 59 -40.47 25.02 12.63
C LEU A 59 -41.87 25.58 12.35
N ARG A 60 -42.83 25.20 13.19
CA ARG A 60 -44.22 25.68 13.13
C ARG A 60 -44.32 27.12 13.63
N PRO A 61 -45.36 27.88 13.24
CA PRO A 61 -45.50 29.29 13.63
C PRO A 61 -45.41 29.56 15.13
N ASN A 62 -45.95 28.67 15.97
CA ASN A 62 -45.94 28.83 17.42
C ASN A 62 -44.52 28.64 18.02
N GLU A 63 -43.72 27.76 17.42
CA GLU A 63 -42.34 27.44 17.82
C GLU A 63 -41.36 28.54 17.40
N ARG A 64 -41.64 29.25 16.29
CA ARG A 64 -40.78 30.35 15.80
C ARG A 64 -40.61 31.48 16.80
N ASN A 65 -41.63 31.74 17.63
CA ASN A 65 -41.54 32.74 18.68
C ASN A 65 -40.57 32.33 19.80
N MET A 66 -40.27 31.04 19.96
CA MET A 66 -39.29 30.57 20.93
C MET A 66 -37.85 30.83 20.50
N LEU A 67 -37.57 30.87 19.19
CA LEU A 67 -36.23 31.15 18.66
C LEU A 67 -35.63 32.47 19.16
N LEU A 68 -36.46 33.48 19.39
CA LEU A 68 -36.04 34.82 19.83
C LEU A 68 -35.98 34.96 21.36
N ARG A 69 -36.31 33.91 22.11
CA ARG A 69 -36.25 33.95 23.57
C ARG A 69 -34.81 33.76 24.05
N PRO A 70 -34.45 34.37 25.19
CA PRO A 70 -33.19 34.04 25.86
C PRO A 70 -33.22 32.57 26.30
N LEU A 71 -32.03 31.97 26.39
CA LEU A 71 -31.86 30.59 26.84
C LEU A 71 -32.43 30.39 28.26
N ALA A 72 -33.04 29.22 28.50
CA ALA A 72 -33.63 28.91 29.82
C ALA A 72 -32.58 28.65 30.91
N PHE A 73 -31.34 28.39 30.53
CA PHE A 73 -30.21 28.13 31.43
C PHE A 73 -29.17 29.27 31.36
N GLY A 74 -28.30 29.36 32.38
CA GLY A 74 -27.23 30.36 32.43
C GLY A 74 -27.54 31.63 33.23
N ASP A 75 -28.72 31.74 33.87
CA ASP A 75 -29.08 32.76 34.88
C ASP A 75 -28.69 34.22 34.52
N GLY A 76 -28.80 34.58 33.23
CA GLY A 76 -28.47 35.92 32.72
C GLY A 76 -26.98 36.19 32.47
N LEU A 77 -26.15 35.15 32.38
CA LEU A 77 -24.72 35.28 32.05
C LEU A 77 -24.45 35.46 30.55
N THR A 78 -25.44 35.17 29.69
CA THR A 78 -25.38 35.40 28.24
C THR A 78 -26.68 36.03 27.73
N ASP A 79 -26.56 36.91 26.73
CA ASP A 79 -27.70 37.53 26.03
C ASP A 79 -28.11 36.70 24.79
N ASP A 80 -27.56 35.48 24.64
CA ASP A 80 -27.77 34.63 23.47
C ASP A 80 -29.21 34.12 23.42
N THR A 81 -29.79 34.11 22.21
CA THR A 81 -31.09 33.49 21.97
C THR A 81 -30.96 32.03 21.58
N TYR A 82 -32.06 31.27 21.61
CA TYR A 82 -32.07 29.92 21.04
C TYR A 82 -31.62 29.90 19.58
N LEU A 83 -31.98 30.92 18.79
CA LEU A 83 -31.51 31.03 17.40
C LEU A 83 -29.99 31.19 17.32
N ASP A 84 -29.40 32.04 18.17
CA ASP A 84 -27.95 32.25 18.18
C ASP A 84 -27.22 30.98 18.59
N TRP A 85 -27.72 30.26 19.60
CA TRP A 85 -27.16 28.96 19.99
C TRP A 85 -27.23 27.92 18.87
N ILE A 86 -28.36 27.81 18.16
CA ILE A 86 -28.47 26.90 17.00
C ILE A 86 -27.43 27.26 15.93
N MET A 87 -27.28 28.56 15.65
CA MET A 87 -26.38 29.03 14.60
C MET A 87 -24.90 28.89 14.98
N GLU A 88 -24.55 28.98 16.25
CA GLU A 88 -23.14 28.94 16.68
C GLU A 88 -22.69 27.55 17.11
N LYS A 89 -23.58 26.75 17.72
CA LYS A 89 -23.21 25.53 18.44
C LYS A 89 -23.99 24.28 18.08
N ALA A 90 -25.19 24.39 17.50
CA ALA A 90 -26.06 23.21 17.29
C ALA A 90 -26.54 23.02 15.84
N LYS A 91 -25.75 23.44 14.85
CA LYS A 91 -26.15 23.34 13.43
C LYS A 91 -26.30 21.90 12.97
N ARG A 92 -25.36 21.02 13.35
CA ARG A 92 -25.42 19.59 13.00
C ARG A 92 -26.56 18.92 13.72
N PHE A 93 -26.71 19.18 15.03
CA PHE A 93 -27.78 18.63 15.84
C PHE A 93 -29.16 18.99 15.27
N PHE A 94 -29.36 20.26 14.89
CA PHE A 94 -30.60 20.71 14.25
C PHE A 94 -30.88 19.98 12.93
N LEU A 95 -29.85 19.73 12.10
CA LEU A 95 -30.01 18.95 10.88
C LEU A 95 -30.43 17.50 11.16
N VAL A 96 -29.85 16.85 12.18
CA VAL A 96 -30.25 15.50 12.59
C VAL A 96 -31.73 15.48 12.98
N LEU A 97 -32.16 16.42 13.83
CA LEU A 97 -33.56 16.52 14.28
C LEU A 97 -34.51 16.82 13.12
N ALA A 98 -34.13 17.72 12.22
CA ALA A 98 -34.92 18.09 11.05
C ALA A 98 -35.12 16.91 10.08
N GLU A 99 -34.10 16.08 9.89
CA GLU A 99 -34.18 14.85 9.08
C GLU A 99 -34.95 13.72 9.80
N CYS A 100 -34.87 13.69 11.13
CA CYS A 100 -35.71 12.81 11.94
C CYS A 100 -37.19 13.20 11.89
N GLY A 101 -37.49 14.48 11.64
CA GLY A 101 -38.85 15.04 11.58
C GLY A 101 -39.33 15.66 12.89
N VAL A 102 -38.41 15.94 13.81
CA VAL A 102 -38.65 16.42 15.19
C VAL A 102 -37.83 17.68 15.47
N SER A 103 -37.85 18.63 14.53
CA SER A 103 -37.07 19.88 14.62
C SER A 103 -37.36 20.69 15.89
N ASP A 104 -38.58 20.60 16.41
CA ASP A 104 -39.05 21.31 17.61
C ASP A 104 -38.36 20.83 18.89
N GLN A 105 -37.81 19.61 18.90
CA GLN A 105 -37.08 19.08 20.06
C GLN A 105 -35.74 19.77 20.29
N ILE A 106 -35.29 20.63 19.37
CA ILE A 106 -34.06 21.41 19.53
C ILE A 106 -34.07 22.26 20.79
N PHE A 107 -35.23 22.77 21.23
CA PHE A 107 -35.32 23.58 22.44
C PHE A 107 -35.00 22.77 23.69
N GLY A 108 -35.53 21.55 23.80
CA GLY A 108 -35.24 20.65 24.93
C GLY A 108 -33.78 20.20 24.93
N VAL A 109 -33.24 19.88 23.75
CA VAL A 109 -31.81 19.53 23.57
C VAL A 109 -30.91 20.67 24.07
N ILE A 110 -31.23 21.91 23.70
CA ILE A 110 -30.49 23.09 24.13
C ILE A 110 -30.67 23.35 25.63
N ASP A 111 -31.89 23.20 26.17
CA ASP A 111 -32.16 23.37 27.61
C ASP A 111 -31.38 22.39 28.48
N ASP A 112 -31.20 21.16 27.98
CA ASP A 112 -30.36 20.13 28.60
C ASP A 112 -28.85 20.31 28.29
N SER A 113 -28.48 21.42 27.65
CA SER A 113 -27.11 21.84 27.33
C SER A 113 -26.35 20.94 26.35
N TRP A 114 -27.04 20.25 25.45
CA TRP A 114 -26.42 19.50 24.37
C TRP A 114 -26.07 20.40 23.17
N ASP A 115 -24.92 20.16 22.56
CA ASP A 115 -24.48 20.85 21.35
C ASP A 115 -23.79 19.93 20.31
N ASP A 116 -23.24 20.52 19.24
CA ASP A 116 -22.58 19.77 18.17
C ASP A 116 -21.30 19.05 18.63
N ASP A 117 -20.64 19.52 19.71
CA ASP A 117 -19.41 18.88 20.22
C ASP A 117 -19.72 17.58 20.98
N ASP A 118 -20.97 17.38 21.42
CA ASP A 118 -21.44 16.14 22.03
C ASP A 118 -21.74 15.03 21.00
N LEU A 119 -21.85 15.38 19.72
CA LEU A 119 -22.07 14.40 18.66
C LEU A 119 -20.80 13.60 18.34
N PRO A 120 -20.87 12.28 18.09
CA PRO A 120 -22.08 11.44 18.03
C PRO A 120 -22.57 10.98 19.42
N ILE A 121 -23.88 11.06 19.63
CA ILE A 121 -24.53 10.54 20.85
C ILE A 121 -24.54 9.00 20.81
N PRO A 122 -24.01 8.33 21.85
CA PRO A 122 -24.08 6.88 22.00
C PRO A 122 -25.52 6.36 22.05
N ARG A 123 -25.74 5.15 21.53
CA ARG A 123 -27.10 4.59 21.35
C ARG A 123 -27.93 4.55 22.63
N ASP A 124 -27.26 4.28 23.75
CA ASP A 124 -27.78 4.18 25.12
C ASP A 124 -28.08 5.55 25.76
N THR A 125 -27.49 6.63 25.24
CA THR A 125 -27.69 7.99 25.74
C THR A 125 -28.84 8.72 25.04
N ILE A 126 -29.22 8.29 23.83
CA ILE A 126 -30.26 8.95 23.00
C ILE A 126 -31.61 9.05 23.72
N GLU A 127 -31.95 8.10 24.59
CA GLU A 127 -33.21 8.15 25.35
C GLU A 127 -33.32 9.41 26.23
N ARG A 128 -32.18 9.99 26.63
CA ARG A 128 -32.13 11.22 27.42
C ARG A 128 -32.48 12.46 26.63
N LEU A 129 -32.38 12.42 25.30
CA LEU A 129 -32.76 13.55 24.44
C LEU A 129 -34.28 13.77 24.39
N ALA A 130 -35.07 12.84 24.95
CA ALA A 130 -36.53 12.95 25.08
C ALA A 130 -37.22 13.35 23.75
N LEU A 131 -36.80 12.76 22.63
CA LEU A 131 -37.24 13.13 21.27
C LEU A 131 -38.76 12.98 21.03
N ALA A 132 -39.46 12.26 21.91
CA ALA A 132 -40.90 12.09 21.92
C ALA A 132 -41.41 11.98 23.37
N TYR A 133 -42.71 12.23 23.57
CA TYR A 133 -43.36 12.17 24.90
C TYR A 133 -43.28 10.76 25.53
N GLU A 134 -43.40 9.72 24.71
CA GLU A 134 -43.13 8.33 25.09
C GLU A 134 -41.85 7.85 24.38
N ASN A 135 -41.08 6.98 25.03
CA ASN A 135 -39.84 6.46 24.45
C ASN A 135 -40.14 5.68 23.15
N ASP A 136 -39.71 6.23 22.02
CA ASP A 136 -39.83 5.62 20.70
C ASP A 136 -38.48 5.09 20.23
N GLU A 137 -38.28 3.77 20.38
CA GLU A 137 -37.05 3.11 19.93
C GLU A 137 -36.80 3.27 18.43
N THR A 138 -37.84 3.40 17.61
CA THR A 138 -37.69 3.55 16.15
C THR A 138 -37.14 4.93 15.80
N LEU A 139 -37.66 5.97 16.46
CA LEU A 139 -37.14 7.34 16.34
C LEU A 139 -35.71 7.43 16.88
N ASN A 140 -35.41 6.78 18.00
CA ASN A 140 -34.07 6.76 18.57
C ASN A 140 -33.06 6.06 17.65
N ASN A 141 -33.47 4.94 17.01
CA ASN A 141 -32.66 4.27 15.98
C ASN A 141 -32.45 5.15 14.74
N LYS A 142 -33.49 5.89 14.33
CA LYS A 142 -33.42 6.84 13.22
C LYS A 142 -32.41 7.95 13.54
N PHE A 143 -32.55 8.61 14.68
CA PHE A 143 -31.60 9.64 15.15
C PHE A 143 -30.17 9.10 15.19
N TYR A 144 -29.98 7.94 15.82
CA TYR A 144 -28.68 7.30 15.96
C TYR A 144 -27.99 7.07 14.61
N THR A 145 -28.75 6.67 13.59
CA THR A 145 -28.19 6.39 12.26
C THR A 145 -27.99 7.69 11.47
N THR A 146 -28.93 8.62 11.57
CA THR A 146 -28.94 9.88 10.83
C THR A 146 -27.81 10.81 11.24
N GLN A 147 -27.41 10.86 12.52
CA GLN A 147 -26.33 11.75 12.96
C GLN A 147 -25.02 11.56 12.17
N PHE A 148 -24.68 10.33 11.79
CA PHE A 148 -23.46 10.03 11.03
C PHE A 148 -23.46 10.60 9.61
N GLN A 149 -24.62 11.02 9.09
CA GLN A 149 -24.70 11.72 7.80
C GLN A 149 -24.16 13.14 7.87
N PHE A 150 -24.21 13.78 9.05
CA PHE A 150 -23.81 15.17 9.27
C PHE A 150 -22.49 15.30 10.05
N LEU A 151 -21.91 14.17 10.47
CA LEU A 151 -20.64 14.09 11.20
C LEU A 151 -19.51 13.61 10.29
N LEU A 152 -19.41 14.23 9.12
CA LEU A 152 -18.42 13.85 8.12
C LEU A 152 -17.01 14.24 8.60
N ARG A 153 -16.18 13.24 8.90
CA ARG A 153 -14.78 13.46 9.27
C ARG A 153 -13.90 13.41 8.03
N GLU A 154 -13.41 14.56 7.58
CA GLU A 154 -12.53 14.61 6.42
C GLU A 154 -11.11 14.10 6.75
N LEU A 155 -10.56 13.27 5.86
CA LEU A 155 -9.16 12.87 5.95
C LEU A 155 -8.23 14.05 5.59
N ARG A 156 -7.16 14.18 6.37
CA ARG A 156 -6.11 15.18 6.20
C ARG A 156 -4.75 14.50 6.16
N GLN A 157 -3.78 15.19 5.58
CA GLN A 157 -2.42 14.69 5.47
C GLN A 157 -1.83 14.35 6.86
N GLY A 158 -1.18 13.20 6.97
CA GLY A 158 -0.55 12.69 8.18
C GLY A 158 -1.49 12.12 9.23
N LEU A 159 -2.81 12.12 8.98
CA LEU A 159 -3.80 11.65 9.96
C LEU A 159 -4.20 10.19 9.70
N HIS A 160 -4.39 9.45 10.79
CA HIS A 160 -5.13 8.19 10.81
C HIS A 160 -6.54 8.41 11.38
N ILE A 161 -7.58 7.91 10.71
CA ILE A 161 -8.96 7.93 11.23
C ILE A 161 -9.51 6.50 11.33
N ASN A 162 -9.96 6.11 12.52
CA ASN A 162 -10.82 4.94 12.67
C ASN A 162 -12.28 5.37 12.52
N TYR A 163 -12.93 4.90 11.46
CA TYR A 163 -14.35 5.14 11.19
C TYR A 163 -15.21 4.04 11.79
N ALA A 164 -16.21 4.43 12.57
CA ALA A 164 -17.21 3.50 13.06
C ALA A 164 -17.99 2.85 11.90
N LYS A 165 -18.67 1.72 12.18
CA LYS A 165 -19.43 0.96 11.17
C LYS A 165 -20.49 1.78 10.42
N ASN A 166 -21.04 2.79 11.09
CA ASN A 166 -22.10 3.66 10.57
C ASN A 166 -21.55 4.97 9.99
N GLU A 167 -20.27 5.29 10.20
CA GLU A 167 -19.66 6.48 9.61
C GLU A 167 -19.43 6.27 8.12
N HIS A 168 -19.61 7.35 7.35
CA HIS A 168 -19.26 7.37 5.96
C HIS A 168 -17.83 7.87 5.77
N VAL A 169 -17.06 7.17 4.93
CA VAL A 169 -15.73 7.61 4.53
C VAL A 169 -15.88 8.60 3.36
N PRO A 170 -15.50 9.88 3.49
CA PRO A 170 -15.62 10.89 2.44
C PRO A 170 -14.59 10.70 1.34
N MET A 171 -14.78 9.68 0.50
CA MET A 171 -13.92 9.38 -0.65
C MET A 171 -14.78 8.94 -1.82
N GLU A 172 -14.57 9.56 -2.98
CA GLU A 172 -15.23 9.24 -4.24
C GLU A 172 -14.27 8.45 -5.13
N ASP A 173 -14.73 7.35 -5.73
CA ASP A 173 -13.91 6.58 -6.66
C ASP A 173 -13.77 7.32 -8.00
N VAL A 174 -12.54 7.38 -8.52
CA VAL A 174 -12.26 7.94 -9.84
C VAL A 174 -12.69 6.91 -10.89
N HIS A 175 -13.86 7.11 -11.46
CA HIS A 175 -14.39 6.29 -12.56
C HIS A 175 -13.77 6.72 -13.91
N ARG A 176 -12.45 6.57 -14.07
CA ARG A 176 -11.81 6.62 -15.39
C ARG A 176 -11.58 5.18 -15.87
N LEU A 177 -11.74 4.96 -17.18
CA LEU A 177 -11.32 3.71 -17.82
C LEU A 177 -9.89 3.39 -17.33
N PRO A 178 -9.61 2.15 -16.89
CA PRO A 178 -8.26 1.77 -16.53
C PRO A 178 -7.34 2.18 -17.69
N PRO A 179 -6.15 2.76 -17.43
CA PRO A 179 -5.11 2.84 -18.44
C PRO A 179 -5.02 1.47 -19.11
N SER A 180 -4.85 1.42 -20.43
CA SER A 180 -4.87 0.16 -21.20
C SER A 180 -3.83 -0.88 -20.73
N THR A 181 -2.98 -0.51 -19.78
CA THR A 181 -2.08 -1.38 -19.04
C THR A 181 -2.41 -1.29 -17.55
N THR A 182 -3.00 -2.34 -16.96
CA THR A 182 -3.37 -2.37 -15.54
C THR A 182 -2.11 -2.41 -14.66
N LEU A 183 -1.63 -1.23 -14.22
CA LEU A 183 -0.44 -1.08 -13.38
C LEU A 183 -0.41 -2.02 -12.17
N GLN A 184 -1.53 -2.03 -11.44
CA GLN A 184 -1.87 -2.77 -10.23
C GLN A 184 -3.35 -2.44 -9.98
N ARG A 185 -4.11 -3.33 -9.34
CA ARG A 185 -5.57 -3.20 -9.19
C ARG A 185 -5.98 -2.21 -8.09
N TRP A 186 -5.18 -1.17 -7.84
CA TRP A 186 -5.46 -0.23 -6.77
C TRP A 186 -6.48 0.82 -7.22
N PRO A 187 -7.61 0.96 -6.50
CA PRO A 187 -8.57 2.02 -6.76
C PRO A 187 -7.92 3.40 -6.68
N ARG A 188 -8.38 4.30 -7.55
CA ARG A 188 -8.08 5.72 -7.47
C ARG A 188 -9.27 6.43 -6.85
N VAL A 189 -9.02 7.31 -5.90
CA VAL A 189 -10.06 8.05 -5.18
C VAL A 189 -9.74 9.52 -5.14
N HIS A 190 -10.73 10.36 -4.90
CA HIS A 190 -10.54 11.77 -4.60
C HIS A 190 -11.45 12.21 -3.46
N ARG A 191 -11.11 13.35 -2.85
CA ARG A 191 -11.94 13.94 -1.80
C ARG A 191 -13.20 14.57 -2.41
N PRO A 192 -14.31 14.67 -1.65
CA PRO A 192 -15.50 15.38 -2.07
C PRO A 192 -15.17 16.78 -2.61
N LYS A 193 -15.82 17.17 -3.71
CA LYS A 193 -15.62 18.47 -4.39
C LYS A 193 -14.18 18.75 -4.88
N ARG A 194 -13.24 17.81 -4.78
CA ARG A 194 -11.84 17.96 -5.22
C ARG A 194 -11.43 16.86 -6.22
N PRO A 195 -12.03 16.79 -7.41
CA PRO A 195 -11.78 15.71 -8.39
C PRO A 195 -10.36 15.69 -8.96
N ASP A 196 -9.63 16.81 -8.88
CA ASP A 196 -8.26 16.91 -9.38
C ASP A 196 -7.21 16.38 -8.39
N GLU A 197 -7.57 16.23 -7.11
CA GLU A 197 -6.72 15.67 -6.07
C GLU A 197 -6.91 14.16 -5.98
N VAL A 198 -6.29 13.44 -6.92
CA VAL A 198 -6.41 11.99 -7.00
C VAL A 198 -5.37 11.30 -6.12
N PHE A 199 -5.83 10.30 -5.38
CA PHE A 199 -5.03 9.42 -4.55
C PHE A 199 -5.17 7.98 -5.04
N VAL A 200 -4.13 7.17 -4.83
CA VAL A 200 -4.21 5.71 -4.88
C VAL A 200 -4.63 5.22 -3.51
N ARG A 201 -5.68 4.39 -3.46
CA ARG A 201 -6.17 3.75 -2.24
C ARG A 201 -5.78 2.28 -2.21
N ARG A 202 -4.97 1.90 -1.23
CA ARG A 202 -4.63 0.50 -0.93
C ARG A 202 -5.45 0.04 0.27
N GLY A 203 -5.98 -1.18 0.21
CA GLY A 203 -6.86 -1.73 1.24
C GLY A 203 -6.37 -3.08 1.73
N PHE A 204 -6.36 -3.26 3.04
CA PHE A 204 -5.80 -4.41 3.74
C PHE A 204 -6.85 -4.95 4.69
N LYS A 205 -7.13 -6.25 4.60
CA LYS A 205 -8.06 -6.89 5.53
C LYS A 205 -7.39 -6.98 6.90
N LEU A 206 -8.05 -6.48 7.94
CA LEU A 206 -7.55 -6.55 9.31
C LEU A 206 -8.01 -7.87 9.94
N GLY A 207 -7.06 -8.65 10.44
CA GLY A 207 -7.27 -9.91 11.14
C GLY A 207 -7.37 -9.75 12.66
N GLU A 208 -7.86 -10.78 13.32
CA GLU A 208 -7.73 -10.93 14.77
C GLU A 208 -6.30 -11.40 15.13
N GLU A 209 -5.90 -11.31 16.41
CA GLU A 209 -4.51 -11.60 16.84
C GLU A 209 -4.02 -13.02 16.52
N ASP A 210 -4.93 -13.99 16.38
CA ASP A 210 -4.61 -15.38 16.03
C ASP A 210 -4.56 -15.63 14.51
N ASP A 211 -4.90 -14.64 13.68
CA ASP A 211 -4.93 -14.75 12.23
C ASP A 211 -3.54 -14.53 11.63
N THR A 212 -2.86 -15.63 11.29
CA THR A 212 -1.53 -15.56 10.67
C THR A 212 -1.54 -15.11 9.21
N GLU A 213 -2.70 -15.12 8.53
CA GLU A 213 -2.80 -14.74 7.12
C GLU A 213 -3.03 -13.23 6.94
N ASN A 214 -3.86 -12.64 7.80
CA ASN A 214 -4.21 -11.22 7.73
C ASN A 214 -3.30 -10.36 8.64
N VAL A 215 -3.22 -9.07 8.31
CA VAL A 215 -2.46 -8.10 9.11
C VAL A 215 -3.33 -7.68 10.29
N THR A 216 -2.79 -7.70 11.52
CA THR A 216 -3.54 -7.20 12.68
C THR A 216 -3.61 -5.68 12.67
N GLU A 217 -4.55 -5.07 13.40
CA GLU A 217 -4.62 -3.61 13.49
C GLU A 217 -3.36 -2.99 14.13
N THR A 218 -2.74 -3.70 15.06
CA THR A 218 -1.48 -3.29 15.70
C THR A 218 -0.30 -3.36 14.74
N GLU A 219 -0.18 -4.43 13.95
CA GLU A 219 0.83 -4.55 12.88
C GLU A 219 0.63 -3.48 11.81
N PHE A 220 -0.62 -3.23 11.41
CA PHE A 220 -0.96 -2.20 10.42
C PHE A 220 -0.44 -0.82 10.85
N HIS A 221 -0.67 -0.42 12.11
CA HIS A 221 -0.19 0.86 12.63
C HIS A 221 1.34 0.92 12.74
N ALA A 222 1.98 -0.14 13.26
CA ALA A 222 3.43 -0.21 13.36
C ALA A 222 4.11 -0.11 11.99
N ASP A 223 3.56 -0.79 10.97
CA ASP A 223 4.04 -0.74 9.60
C ASP A 223 3.87 0.66 8.96
N ILE A 224 2.77 1.36 9.25
CA ILE A 224 2.56 2.74 8.81
C ILE A 224 3.59 3.68 9.46
N GLU A 225 3.83 3.55 10.76
CA GLU A 225 4.84 4.36 11.47
C GLU A 225 6.23 4.11 10.89
N ALA A 226 6.60 2.86 10.61
CA ALA A 226 7.85 2.51 9.96
C ALA A 226 7.98 3.13 8.56
N ALA A 227 6.89 3.15 7.78
CA ALA A 227 6.85 3.79 6.46
C ALA A 227 7.01 5.32 6.55
N LEU A 228 6.31 5.96 7.49
CA LEU A 228 6.36 7.41 7.70
C LEU A 228 7.72 7.87 8.23
N ALA A 229 8.47 7.00 8.91
CA ALA A 229 9.83 7.27 9.39
C ALA A 229 10.90 7.29 8.26
N LEU A 230 10.56 6.80 7.06
CA LEU A 230 11.48 6.69 5.92
C LEU A 230 11.01 7.49 4.69
N PRO A 231 10.75 8.81 4.81
CA PRO A 231 10.29 9.61 3.69
C PRO A 231 11.42 9.81 2.66
N HIS A 232 11.12 9.49 1.40
CA HIS A 232 12.02 9.74 0.28
C HIS A 232 11.21 10.06 -0.97
N GLU A 233 11.74 10.95 -1.82
CA GLU A 233 11.05 11.46 -3.02
C GLU A 233 10.64 10.35 -4.00
N HIS A 234 11.43 9.29 -4.06
CA HIS A 234 11.22 8.15 -4.94
C HIS A 234 10.67 6.90 -4.23
N ILE A 235 9.96 7.10 -3.11
CA ILE A 235 9.11 6.10 -2.47
C ILE A 235 7.70 6.68 -2.43
N ALA A 236 6.70 5.95 -2.93
CA ALA A 236 5.32 6.42 -2.92
C ALA A 236 4.89 6.74 -1.47
N PRO A 237 4.57 8.00 -1.14
CA PRO A 237 4.42 8.41 0.25
C PRO A 237 3.05 8.01 0.79
N VAL A 238 2.98 7.80 2.11
CA VAL A 238 1.72 7.68 2.84
C VAL A 238 1.19 9.08 3.12
N TRP A 239 0.08 9.44 2.47
CA TRP A 239 -0.57 10.74 2.68
C TRP A 239 -1.51 10.72 3.88
N ALA A 240 -2.38 9.72 3.98
CA ALA A 240 -3.26 9.50 5.14
C ALA A 240 -3.65 8.03 5.21
N THR A 241 -4.13 7.61 6.38
CA THR A 241 -4.58 6.24 6.59
C THR A 241 -5.93 6.24 7.30
N TYR A 242 -6.70 5.16 7.15
CA TYR A 242 -7.95 5.02 7.89
C TYR A 242 -8.35 3.57 8.03
N SER A 243 -9.09 3.26 9.10
CA SER A 243 -9.71 1.95 9.30
C SER A 243 -11.21 2.09 9.14
N ALA A 244 -11.83 1.18 8.37
CA ALA A 244 -13.27 1.15 8.18
C ALA A 244 -13.75 -0.28 7.86
N LYS A 245 -14.83 -0.72 8.52
CA LYS A 245 -15.51 -2.00 8.23
C LYS A 245 -14.58 -3.23 8.23
N GLY A 246 -13.59 -3.26 9.12
CA GLY A 246 -12.63 -4.37 9.25
C GLY A 246 -11.47 -4.33 8.24
N PHE A 247 -11.25 -3.20 7.57
CA PHE A 247 -10.13 -2.98 6.66
C PHE A 247 -9.34 -1.74 7.07
N GLY A 248 -8.02 -1.84 6.95
CA GLY A 248 -7.10 -0.71 6.99
C GLY A 248 -6.85 -0.20 5.58
N TYR A 249 -6.79 1.10 5.41
CA TYR A 249 -6.58 1.75 4.12
C TYR A 249 -5.46 2.76 4.19
N ILE A 250 -4.69 2.82 3.10
CA ILE A 250 -3.58 3.74 2.93
C ILE A 250 -3.81 4.53 1.64
N LEU A 251 -3.70 5.85 1.75
CA LEU A 251 -3.81 6.78 0.63
C LEU A 251 -2.42 7.29 0.25
N SER A 252 -2.08 7.19 -1.03
CA SER A 252 -0.85 7.76 -1.59
C SER A 252 -1.19 8.78 -2.68
N PRO A 253 -0.52 9.95 -2.71
CA PRO A 253 -0.71 10.94 -3.76
C PRO A 253 0.08 10.58 -5.04
N PHE A 254 0.96 9.57 -4.98
CA PHE A 254 1.72 9.13 -6.16
C PHE A 254 0.84 8.24 -7.04
N VAL A 255 0.28 8.82 -8.10
CA VAL A 255 -0.61 8.12 -9.04
C VAL A 255 0.16 7.64 -10.26
N GLY A 256 0.62 6.38 -10.21
CA GLY A 256 1.31 5.76 -11.34
C GLY A 256 0.42 5.57 -12.58
N GLU A 257 0.97 5.83 -13.76
CA GLU A 257 0.44 5.48 -15.09
C GLU A 257 1.05 4.20 -15.68
N HIS A 258 2.29 3.88 -15.32
CA HIS A 258 2.92 2.59 -15.63
C HIS A 258 3.67 2.01 -14.43
N THR A 259 3.75 0.68 -14.34
CA THR A 259 4.90 0.02 -13.70
C THR A 259 6.08 0.02 -14.68
N LEU A 260 7.31 -0.16 -14.22
CA LEU A 260 8.48 -0.22 -15.10
C LEU A 260 8.33 -1.34 -16.15
N ILE A 261 7.74 -2.49 -15.80
CA ILE A 261 7.39 -3.54 -16.77
C ILE A 261 6.49 -2.98 -17.87
N SER A 262 5.34 -2.45 -17.48
CA SER A 262 4.35 -1.96 -18.45
C SER A 262 4.88 -0.80 -19.30
N PHE A 263 5.77 0.03 -18.75
CA PHE A 263 6.42 1.11 -19.47
C PHE A 263 7.34 0.58 -20.58
N ILE A 264 8.18 -0.40 -20.23
CA ILE A 264 9.10 -1.05 -21.17
C ILE A 264 8.32 -1.82 -22.25
N GLU A 265 7.26 -2.53 -21.87
CA GLU A 265 6.40 -3.28 -22.79
C GLU A 265 5.65 -2.39 -23.76
N HIS A 266 5.16 -1.23 -23.31
CA HIS A 266 4.43 -0.29 -24.15
C HIS A 266 5.33 0.33 -25.23
N ARG A 267 6.66 0.42 -25.02
CA ARG A 267 7.70 0.96 -25.94
C ARG A 267 7.61 2.44 -26.28
N THR A 268 6.41 2.94 -26.49
CA THR A 268 6.10 4.33 -26.81
C THR A 268 5.03 4.92 -25.89
N PRO A 269 5.20 4.92 -24.55
CA PRO A 269 4.27 5.59 -23.64
C PRO A 269 4.07 7.05 -24.07
N PRO A 270 2.83 7.56 -24.17
CA PRO A 270 2.57 8.92 -24.67
C PRO A 270 3.32 10.01 -23.91
N GLN A 271 3.35 9.93 -22.58
CA GLN A 271 4.07 10.85 -21.70
C GLN A 271 5.58 10.84 -21.91
N TYR A 272 6.15 9.71 -22.31
CA TYR A 272 7.56 9.59 -22.67
C TYR A 272 7.83 10.12 -24.08
N GLN A 273 6.95 9.84 -25.05
CA GLN A 273 7.14 10.29 -26.45
C GLN A 273 6.96 11.79 -26.65
N ARG A 274 6.30 12.50 -25.73
CA ARG A 274 6.22 13.96 -25.74
C ARG A 274 7.57 14.63 -25.47
N LEU A 275 8.51 13.94 -24.85
CA LEU A 275 9.85 14.47 -24.55
C LEU A 275 10.75 14.46 -25.81
N PRO A 276 11.62 15.47 -25.97
CA PRO A 276 12.70 15.45 -26.95
C PRO A 276 13.56 14.18 -26.86
N LYS A 277 14.22 13.78 -27.95
CA LYS A 277 15.02 12.53 -27.98
C LYS A 277 16.12 12.51 -26.90
N CYS A 278 16.89 13.59 -26.76
CA CYS A 278 17.97 13.67 -25.78
C CYS A 278 17.43 13.59 -24.35
N ASP A 279 16.34 14.31 -24.05
CA ASP A 279 15.69 14.31 -22.73
C ASP A 279 15.16 12.93 -22.35
N ARG A 280 14.62 12.18 -23.32
CA ARG A 280 14.19 10.79 -23.12
C ARG A 280 15.33 9.88 -22.67
N GLN A 281 16.50 10.04 -23.28
CA GLN A 281 17.68 9.23 -22.94
C GLN A 281 18.22 9.64 -21.56
N ALA A 282 18.32 10.95 -21.30
CA ALA A 282 18.74 11.50 -20.02
C ALA A 282 17.82 11.05 -18.87
N LEU A 283 16.50 11.03 -19.12
CA LEU A 283 15.50 10.57 -18.16
C LEU A 283 15.76 9.14 -17.68
N LEU A 284 16.01 8.20 -18.60
CA LEU A 284 16.24 6.79 -18.26
C LEU A 284 17.51 6.58 -17.44
N VAL A 285 18.58 7.31 -17.75
CA VAL A 285 19.82 7.27 -16.95
C VAL A 285 19.59 7.94 -15.59
N THR A 286 18.82 9.03 -15.54
CA THR A 286 18.44 9.71 -14.29
C THR A 286 17.62 8.79 -13.39
N TRP A 287 16.69 8.01 -13.94
CA TRP A 287 15.93 7.01 -13.18
C TRP A 287 16.85 6.01 -12.46
N MET A 288 17.94 5.58 -13.10
CA MET A 288 18.91 4.68 -12.45
C MET A 288 19.52 5.34 -11.21
N HIS A 289 19.88 6.63 -11.30
CA HIS A 289 20.39 7.39 -10.16
C HIS A 289 19.32 7.59 -9.07
N CYS A 290 18.10 7.97 -9.42
CA CYS A 290 16.97 8.12 -8.49
C CYS A 290 16.71 6.85 -7.67
N LEU A 291 16.70 5.69 -8.34
CA LEU A 291 16.52 4.39 -7.68
C LEU A 291 17.72 4.06 -6.78
N ALA A 292 18.95 4.26 -7.24
CA ALA A 292 20.14 4.03 -6.41
C ALA A 292 20.20 4.95 -5.19
N SER A 293 19.83 6.23 -5.34
CA SER A 293 19.75 7.21 -4.25
C SER A 293 18.77 6.75 -3.18
N THR A 294 17.59 6.28 -3.59
CA THR A 294 16.58 5.73 -2.68
C THR A 294 17.09 4.53 -1.89
N VAL A 295 17.73 3.57 -2.56
CA VAL A 295 18.27 2.38 -1.89
C VAL A 295 19.42 2.78 -0.94
N ALA A 296 20.25 3.76 -1.32
CA ALA A 296 21.29 4.29 -0.45
C ALA A 296 20.71 4.99 0.79
N TYR A 297 19.61 5.72 0.62
CA TYR A 297 18.87 6.32 1.72
C TYR A 297 18.32 5.25 2.68
N LEU A 298 17.66 4.21 2.17
CA LEU A 298 17.12 3.13 2.99
C LEU A 298 18.25 2.41 3.78
N HIS A 299 19.33 2.02 3.10
CA HIS A 299 20.47 1.33 3.72
C HIS A 299 21.14 2.20 4.79
N ARG A 300 21.28 3.52 4.57
CA ARG A 300 21.81 4.44 5.59
C ARG A 300 20.93 4.53 6.84
N ASN A 301 19.63 4.31 6.70
CA ASN A 301 18.68 4.25 7.81
C ASN A 301 18.50 2.82 8.36
N GLY A 302 19.37 1.87 7.98
CA GLY A 302 19.34 0.49 8.48
C GLY A 302 18.17 -0.34 7.96
N CYS A 303 17.57 0.06 6.83
CA CYS A 303 16.44 -0.62 6.22
C CYS A 303 16.85 -1.14 4.83
N SER A 304 16.61 -2.42 4.54
CA SER A 304 16.68 -2.96 3.18
C SER A 304 15.32 -2.86 2.50
N HIS A 305 15.28 -2.60 1.20
CA HIS A 305 14.04 -2.57 0.45
C HIS A 305 13.42 -3.97 0.29
N THR A 306 14.22 -5.00 0.04
CA THR A 306 13.90 -6.44 -0.10
C THR A 306 12.96 -6.86 -1.24
N ALA A 307 12.22 -5.94 -1.86
CA ALA A 307 11.33 -6.23 -2.99
C ALA A 307 11.61 -5.38 -4.25
N ILE A 308 12.88 -5.12 -4.58
CA ILE A 308 13.27 -4.38 -5.79
C ILE A 308 13.01 -5.23 -7.03
N ARG A 309 12.00 -4.86 -7.82
CA ARG A 309 11.66 -5.51 -9.08
C ARG A 309 10.81 -4.59 -9.95
N PRO A 310 10.81 -4.77 -11.29
CA PRO A 310 10.12 -3.86 -12.19
C PRO A 310 8.62 -3.62 -11.93
N SER A 311 7.89 -4.60 -11.39
CA SER A 311 6.47 -4.42 -11.02
C SER A 311 6.23 -3.60 -9.75
N ASN A 312 7.25 -3.43 -8.91
CA ASN A 312 7.21 -2.60 -7.69
C ASN A 312 7.79 -1.20 -7.94
N ILE A 313 8.10 -0.85 -9.19
CA ILE A 313 8.59 0.47 -9.59
C ILE A 313 7.51 1.08 -10.47
N ILE A 314 7.00 2.24 -10.08
CA ILE A 314 5.90 2.95 -10.71
C ILE A 314 6.37 4.29 -11.30
N ILE A 315 5.70 4.70 -12.38
CA ILE A 315 6.01 5.88 -13.17
C ILE A 315 4.71 6.66 -13.35
N ASP A 316 4.69 7.93 -12.95
CA ASP A 316 3.51 8.81 -13.07
C ASP A 316 3.37 9.43 -14.48
N SER A 317 2.37 10.30 -14.64
CA SER A 317 2.08 10.97 -15.91
C SER A 317 3.13 12.01 -16.32
N GLN A 318 4.02 12.38 -15.40
CA GLN A 318 5.10 13.36 -15.55
C GLN A 318 6.45 12.68 -15.79
N ASN A 319 6.49 11.34 -15.82
CA ASN A 319 7.69 10.51 -15.89
C ASN A 319 8.56 10.51 -14.60
N ASN A 320 8.00 10.89 -13.46
CA ASN A 320 8.67 10.65 -12.17
C ASN A 320 8.61 9.16 -11.86
N ILE A 321 9.73 8.61 -11.41
CA ILE A 321 9.85 7.19 -11.02
C ILE A 321 9.82 7.06 -9.50
N SER A 322 9.23 6.01 -8.97
CA SER A 322 9.24 5.71 -7.53
C SER A 322 9.10 4.22 -7.27
N PHE A 323 9.60 3.73 -6.15
CA PHE A 323 9.14 2.47 -5.59
C PHE A 323 7.69 2.62 -5.10
N SER A 324 6.85 1.61 -5.32
CA SER A 324 5.45 1.64 -4.91
C SER A 324 5.24 1.60 -3.40
N ASP A 325 6.24 1.10 -2.67
CA ASP A 325 6.32 0.94 -1.23
C ASP A 325 7.70 0.39 -0.85
N ILE A 326 7.94 0.17 0.44
CA ILE A 326 9.11 -0.53 0.97
C ILE A 326 8.76 -2.02 1.12
N GLY A 327 9.52 -2.89 0.47
CA GLY A 327 9.26 -4.33 0.42
C GLY A 327 9.35 -5.08 1.76
N SER A 328 10.16 -4.58 2.70
CA SER A 328 10.31 -5.16 4.04
C SER A 328 9.10 -4.94 4.95
N ILE A 329 8.19 -4.03 4.59
CA ILE A 329 6.98 -3.72 5.35
C ILE A 329 5.87 -4.69 4.92
N ARG A 330 5.44 -5.53 5.87
CA ARG A 330 4.55 -6.67 5.62
C ARG A 330 3.20 -6.22 5.08
N THR A 331 2.60 -5.19 5.68
CA THR A 331 1.31 -4.62 5.28
C THR A 331 1.29 -4.30 3.80
N PHE A 332 2.33 -3.63 3.28
CA PHE A 332 2.42 -3.25 1.87
C PHE A 332 2.63 -4.43 0.91
N GLN A 333 2.81 -5.65 1.39
CA GLN A 333 2.88 -6.83 0.52
C GLN A 333 1.57 -7.62 0.50
N ALA A 334 0.64 -7.37 1.45
CA ALA A 334 -0.56 -8.18 1.63
C ALA A 334 -1.61 -8.01 0.50
N ASP A 335 -1.69 -6.84 -0.12
CA ASP A 335 -2.61 -6.55 -1.23
C ASP A 335 -2.01 -6.87 -2.62
N LYS A 336 -0.73 -7.24 -2.68
CA LYS A 336 -0.03 -7.52 -3.94
C LYS A 336 -0.21 -8.97 -4.36
N LYS A 337 -0.60 -9.16 -5.63
CA LYS A 337 -0.45 -10.47 -6.28
C LYS A 337 1.03 -10.70 -6.59
N GLN A 338 1.71 -11.47 -5.74
CA GLN A 338 3.12 -11.80 -5.96
C GLN A 338 3.29 -12.65 -7.23
N ASN A 339 4.05 -12.14 -8.20
CA ASN A 339 4.49 -12.93 -9.33
C ASN A 339 5.72 -13.73 -8.92
N VAL A 340 5.52 -14.99 -8.53
CA VAL A 340 6.57 -15.89 -8.05
C VAL A 340 7.73 -15.99 -9.05
N GLU A 341 7.44 -15.99 -10.36
CA GLU A 341 8.46 -16.04 -11.40
C GLU A 341 9.32 -14.77 -11.41
N GLU A 342 8.72 -13.60 -11.23
CA GLU A 342 9.46 -12.34 -11.14
C GLU A 342 10.28 -12.27 -9.86
N VAL A 343 9.71 -12.64 -8.70
CA VAL A 343 10.46 -12.68 -7.43
C VAL A 343 11.70 -13.58 -7.56
N TYR A 344 11.54 -14.75 -8.18
CA TYR A 344 12.66 -15.66 -8.43
C TYR A 344 13.67 -15.10 -9.44
N ASN A 345 13.21 -14.51 -10.54
CA ASN A 345 14.10 -14.05 -11.61
C ASN A 345 15.02 -12.92 -11.16
N TYR A 346 14.52 -11.97 -10.36
CA TYR A 346 15.27 -10.79 -9.90
C TYR A 346 15.96 -10.99 -8.55
N GLY A 347 15.68 -12.10 -7.85
CA GLY A 347 16.28 -12.45 -6.57
C GLY A 347 17.78 -12.75 -6.69
N ALA A 348 18.52 -12.36 -5.65
CA ALA A 348 19.94 -12.63 -5.54
C ALA A 348 20.20 -14.12 -5.24
N PRO A 349 21.38 -14.67 -5.62
CA PRO A 349 21.70 -16.08 -5.39
C PRO A 349 21.49 -16.55 -3.94
N GLU A 350 21.88 -15.72 -2.97
CA GLU A 350 21.78 -16.01 -1.54
C GLU A 350 20.34 -16.05 -1.03
N SER A 351 19.41 -15.36 -1.69
CA SER A 351 17.98 -15.38 -1.36
C SER A 351 17.31 -16.73 -1.66
N HIS A 352 18.01 -17.66 -2.31
CA HIS A 352 17.48 -18.96 -2.73
C HIS A 352 18.15 -20.17 -2.04
N ILE A 353 19.16 -19.93 -1.20
CA ILE A 353 20.00 -21.01 -0.61
C ILE A 353 19.19 -21.91 0.33
N ASP A 354 18.10 -21.42 0.94
CA ASP A 354 17.22 -22.21 1.82
C ASP A 354 16.39 -23.28 1.07
N SER A 355 16.37 -23.28 -0.26
CA SER A 355 15.56 -24.22 -1.05
C SER A 355 16.33 -25.42 -1.62
N HIS A 356 17.66 -25.44 -1.49
CA HIS A 356 18.53 -26.42 -2.17
C HIS A 356 19.64 -27.02 -1.30
N THR A 357 19.42 -27.19 0.00
CA THR A 357 20.15 -28.22 0.78
C THR A 357 19.35 -29.51 0.80
N PRO A 358 19.56 -30.48 -0.11
CA PRO A 358 19.46 -31.86 0.34
C PRO A 358 20.53 -32.02 1.40
N SER A 359 20.12 -32.43 2.60
CA SER A 359 21.00 -32.84 3.68
C SER A 359 21.98 -33.91 3.16
N SER A 360 23.14 -33.47 2.67
CA SER A 360 24.30 -34.31 2.44
C SER A 360 25.11 -34.38 3.73
N GLU A 361 24.51 -35.02 4.74
CA GLU A 361 25.31 -35.79 5.67
C GLU A 361 25.72 -37.09 4.97
N ASN A 362 26.98 -37.49 5.19
CA ASN A 362 27.66 -38.68 4.68
C ASN A 362 28.37 -38.53 3.33
N SER A 363 29.59 -37.97 3.37
CA SER A 363 30.71 -38.65 2.71
C SER A 363 31.44 -39.53 3.74
N PRO A 364 31.80 -40.78 3.42
CA PRO A 364 32.28 -41.74 4.41
C PRO A 364 33.77 -41.54 4.69
N VAL A 365 34.11 -41.36 5.97
CA VAL A 365 35.48 -41.50 6.46
C VAL A 365 35.71 -42.99 6.77
N GLU A 366 36.67 -43.62 6.08
CA GLU A 366 37.15 -44.97 6.38
C GLU A 366 37.79 -45.01 7.79
N PRO A 367 37.44 -45.98 8.66
CA PRO A 367 38.14 -46.21 9.91
C PRO A 367 39.21 -47.31 9.75
N PRO A 368 40.34 -47.24 10.48
CA PRO A 368 41.31 -48.32 10.51
C PRO A 368 40.84 -49.48 11.40
N SER A 369 41.32 -50.66 11.02
CA SER A 369 41.01 -52.02 11.45
C SER A 369 41.30 -52.40 12.92
N THR A 370 40.54 -53.41 13.40
CA THR A 370 40.90 -54.62 14.22
C THR A 370 39.90 -54.92 15.37
N PRO A 371 39.74 -56.17 15.88
CA PRO A 371 38.58 -57.01 15.55
C PRO A 371 37.85 -57.60 16.79
N SER A 372 36.85 -58.47 16.52
CA SER A 372 36.14 -59.39 17.44
C SER A 372 35.00 -58.73 18.26
N THR A 373 33.80 -59.30 18.44
CA THR A 373 33.29 -60.68 18.30
C THR A 373 31.75 -60.63 18.29
N SER A 374 31.10 -61.58 17.59
CA SER A 374 29.77 -62.21 17.83
C SER A 374 28.68 -61.42 18.61
N SER A 375 27.40 -61.34 18.24
CA SER A 375 26.55 -62.24 17.45
C SER A 375 25.13 -61.66 17.34
N SER A 376 24.41 -62.10 16.30
CA SER A 376 22.96 -62.39 16.25
C SER A 376 21.91 -61.27 16.38
N ALA A 377 21.42 -60.85 15.20
CA ALA A 377 20.08 -61.18 14.66
C ALA A 377 18.80 -60.47 15.16
N ARG A 378 18.02 -60.03 14.14
CA ARG A 378 16.54 -59.92 14.03
C ARG A 378 15.89 -58.77 14.80
N SER A 379 15.47 -57.68 14.13
CA SER A 379 14.34 -57.49 13.20
C SER A 379 13.00 -57.14 13.88
N ARG A 380 12.34 -56.14 13.25
CA ARG A 380 10.92 -55.76 13.28
C ARG A 380 10.42 -54.84 14.40
N SER A 381 10.24 -53.58 14.01
CA SER A 381 8.99 -52.81 14.03
C SER A 381 7.88 -53.28 14.98
N LEU A 382 7.40 -52.38 15.82
CA LEU A 382 5.96 -52.15 16.04
C LEU A 382 5.72 -50.84 16.81
N SER A 383 4.81 -50.06 16.25
CA SER A 383 4.11 -48.92 16.83
C SER A 383 3.34 -49.28 18.11
N ARG A 384 3.29 -48.38 19.10
CA ARG A 384 2.05 -48.04 19.82
C ARG A 384 2.19 -46.85 20.78
N PHE A 385 1.34 -45.86 20.53
CA PHE A 385 0.45 -45.14 21.44
C PHE A 385 0.59 -45.32 22.97
N GLY A 386 0.50 -44.19 23.68
CA GLY A 386 0.05 -44.08 25.07
C GLY A 386 0.64 -42.84 25.77
N LYS A 387 0.07 -41.64 25.64
CA LYS A 387 -0.97 -41.01 26.50
C LYS A 387 -0.65 -40.96 28.01
N ARG A 388 -0.94 -39.76 28.55
CA ARG A 388 -1.13 -39.32 29.95
C ARG A 388 0.13 -38.98 30.72
N SER A 389 0.15 -38.03 31.65
CA SER A 389 -0.66 -36.87 32.07
C SER A 389 -0.19 -36.58 33.51
N SER A 390 0.03 -35.31 33.82
CA SER A 390 -0.16 -34.65 35.12
C SER A 390 0.48 -35.22 36.41
N ASN A 391 1.37 -34.42 37.01
CA ASN A 391 1.18 -33.75 38.32
C ASN A 391 2.39 -32.81 38.52
N GLY A 392 2.25 -31.51 38.83
CA GLY A 392 1.81 -30.96 40.12
C GLY A 392 2.89 -31.26 41.19
N SER A 393 3.62 -30.35 41.83
CA SER A 393 3.27 -29.01 42.32
C SER A 393 4.53 -28.27 42.85
N LYS A 394 4.50 -26.93 42.73
CA LYS A 394 4.98 -25.86 43.64
C LYS A 394 6.10 -26.14 44.66
N SER A 395 7.13 -25.30 44.66
CA SER A 395 7.60 -24.61 45.88
C SER A 395 8.37 -23.33 45.55
N SER A 396 8.24 -22.36 46.46
CA SER A 396 8.72 -20.98 46.44
C SER A 396 10.08 -20.82 47.11
N SER A 397 10.94 -19.91 46.64
CA SER A 397 11.79 -19.06 47.50
C SER A 397 12.43 -17.93 46.69
N SER A 398 12.37 -16.74 47.27
CA SER A 398 13.11 -15.53 46.92
C SER A 398 14.60 -15.67 47.24
N ASP A 399 15.48 -15.12 46.41
CA ASP A 399 16.63 -14.33 46.87
C ASP A 399 17.33 -13.60 45.70
N SER A 400 17.99 -12.52 46.06
CA SER A 400 18.41 -11.38 45.26
C SER A 400 19.91 -11.37 44.87
N ILE A 401 20.19 -10.80 43.69
CA ILE A 401 21.37 -10.00 43.28
C ILE A 401 22.70 -10.70 42.87
N SER A 402 23.10 -10.34 41.63
CA SER A 402 24.41 -10.26 40.97
C SER A 402 25.18 -11.54 40.61
N SER A 403 25.39 -11.80 39.32
CA SER A 403 26.58 -11.35 38.55
C SER A 403 26.68 -12.06 37.18
N THR A 404 26.90 -11.25 36.13
CA THR A 404 27.59 -11.57 34.86
C THR A 404 27.11 -12.77 34.01
N ASP A 405 26.35 -12.49 32.95
CA ASP A 405 26.36 -13.32 31.72
C ASP A 405 26.36 -12.41 30.48
N SER A 406 27.56 -11.96 30.09
CA SER A 406 27.83 -11.15 28.89
C SER A 406 28.20 -12.03 27.69
N GLY A 407 27.64 -13.24 27.57
CA GLY A 407 27.97 -14.18 26.48
C GLY A 407 26.90 -14.31 25.39
N LYS A 408 25.62 -14.13 25.72
CA LYS A 408 24.52 -14.49 24.80
C LYS A 408 23.93 -13.32 24.02
N SER A 409 24.10 -12.06 24.43
CA SER A 409 23.49 -10.90 23.73
C SER A 409 24.20 -10.49 22.43
N ARG A 410 25.47 -10.89 22.23
CA ARG A 410 26.25 -10.57 21.02
C ARG A 410 25.81 -11.36 19.78
N SER A 411 25.48 -12.64 19.95
CA SER A 411 25.15 -13.55 18.83
C SER A 411 23.89 -13.16 18.05
N TRP A 412 22.85 -12.65 18.70
CA TRP A 412 21.60 -12.23 18.05
C TRP A 412 21.75 -10.89 17.32
N LYS A 413 22.56 -9.98 17.88
CA LYS A 413 22.91 -8.71 17.23
C LYS A 413 23.79 -8.95 16.01
N GLU A 414 24.78 -9.83 16.11
CA GLU A 414 25.63 -10.25 14.98
C GLU A 414 24.80 -10.93 13.88
N ALA A 415 23.89 -11.87 14.22
CA ALA A 415 23.01 -12.51 13.24
C ALA A 415 22.01 -11.54 12.59
N ALA A 416 21.47 -10.56 13.34
CA ALA A 416 20.60 -9.52 12.78
C ALA A 416 21.36 -8.55 11.86
N ILE A 417 22.61 -8.20 12.22
CA ILE A 417 23.50 -7.35 11.39
C ILE A 417 23.94 -8.11 10.13
N GLU A 418 24.27 -9.40 10.23
CA GLU A 418 24.61 -10.24 9.08
C GLU A 418 23.42 -10.43 8.15
N ASN A 419 22.22 -10.67 8.70
CA ASN A 419 21.00 -10.74 7.91
C ASN A 419 20.69 -9.41 7.21
N THR A 420 20.86 -8.27 7.90
CA THR A 420 20.67 -6.94 7.31
C THR A 420 21.70 -6.67 6.21
N SER A 421 22.98 -6.97 6.45
CA SER A 421 24.02 -6.81 5.42
C SER A 421 23.75 -7.73 4.23
N SER A 422 23.23 -8.94 4.44
CA SER A 422 22.87 -9.86 3.35
C SER A 422 21.71 -9.29 2.52
N THR A 423 20.65 -8.79 3.16
CA THR A 423 19.50 -8.20 2.47
C THR A 423 19.86 -6.91 1.72
N GLU A 424 20.76 -6.08 2.27
CA GLU A 424 21.28 -4.91 1.57
C GLU A 424 22.03 -5.31 0.30
N LYS A 425 22.87 -6.35 0.36
CA LYS A 425 23.58 -6.84 -0.82
C LYS A 425 22.64 -7.50 -1.83
N ALA A 426 21.56 -8.14 -1.38
CA ALA A 426 20.51 -8.65 -2.24
C ALA A 426 19.80 -7.52 -3.00
N ASP A 427 19.49 -6.40 -2.34
CA ASP A 427 18.93 -5.21 -3.00
C ASP A 427 19.85 -4.70 -4.12
N ILE A 428 21.16 -4.65 -3.88
CA ILE A 428 22.13 -4.22 -4.90
C ILE A 428 22.09 -5.12 -6.14
N PHE A 429 21.94 -6.43 -5.95
CA PHE A 429 21.82 -7.38 -7.06
C PHE A 429 20.53 -7.13 -7.84
N SER A 430 19.39 -7.05 -7.16
CA SER A 430 18.09 -6.82 -7.80
C SER A 430 18.01 -5.47 -8.51
N LEU A 431 18.64 -4.43 -7.96
CA LEU A 431 18.77 -3.11 -8.59
C LEU A 431 19.59 -3.19 -9.88
N ALA A 432 20.65 -4.01 -9.92
CA ALA A 432 21.44 -4.23 -11.13
C ALA A 432 20.65 -4.91 -12.25
N CYS A 433 19.78 -5.87 -11.90
CA CYS A 433 18.86 -6.50 -12.84
C CYS A 433 17.92 -5.46 -13.47
N VAL A 434 17.34 -4.58 -12.64
CA VAL A 434 16.49 -3.46 -13.10
C VAL A 434 17.27 -2.51 -14.03
N PHE A 435 18.53 -2.21 -13.70
CA PHE A 435 19.37 -1.35 -14.55
C PHE A 435 19.63 -1.98 -15.93
N LEU A 436 19.81 -3.30 -16.01
CA LEU A 436 19.93 -3.97 -17.31
C LEU A 436 18.67 -3.87 -18.15
N ASP A 437 17.49 -3.92 -17.53
CA ASP A 437 16.22 -3.71 -18.24
C ASP A 437 16.11 -2.29 -18.79
N ILE A 438 16.47 -1.29 -17.96
CA ILE A 438 16.47 0.12 -18.36
C ILE A 438 17.46 0.37 -19.51
N LEU A 439 18.68 -0.17 -19.43
CA LEU A 439 19.69 -0.01 -20.49
C LEU A 439 19.30 -0.74 -21.78
N THR A 440 18.71 -1.93 -21.66
CA THR A 440 18.16 -2.68 -22.81
C THR A 440 17.08 -1.84 -23.52
N PHE A 441 16.19 -1.22 -22.75
CA PHE A 441 15.15 -0.33 -23.29
C PHE A 441 15.75 0.96 -23.91
N LEU A 442 16.71 1.59 -23.23
CA LEU A 442 17.40 2.80 -23.69
C LEU A 442 18.01 2.63 -25.09
N LEU A 443 18.64 1.48 -25.34
CA LEU A 443 19.23 1.12 -26.65
C LEU A 443 18.24 0.49 -27.62
N LYS A 444 16.94 0.55 -27.31
CA LYS A 444 15.86 0.02 -28.16
C LYS A 444 16.01 -1.47 -28.50
N LEU A 445 16.73 -2.21 -27.66
CA LEU A 445 16.78 -3.66 -27.72
C LEU A 445 15.47 -4.22 -27.15
N LYS A 446 15.03 -5.38 -27.64
CA LYS A 446 13.76 -5.96 -27.22
C LYS A 446 13.93 -6.74 -25.92
N GLN A 447 13.13 -6.41 -24.91
CA GLN A 447 13.12 -7.13 -23.63
C GLN A 447 12.86 -8.64 -23.79
N VAL A 448 12.00 -9.01 -24.75
CA VAL A 448 11.73 -10.42 -25.09
C VAL A 448 12.98 -11.14 -25.58
N ASP A 449 13.85 -10.47 -26.34
CA ASP A 449 15.10 -11.06 -26.84
C ASP A 449 16.12 -11.18 -25.71
N PHE A 450 16.16 -10.19 -24.80
CA PHE A 450 16.99 -10.28 -23.60
C PHE A 450 16.58 -11.48 -22.72
N ILE A 451 15.28 -11.65 -22.42
CA ILE A 451 14.77 -12.78 -21.64
C ILE A 451 15.15 -14.11 -22.29
N LYS A 452 14.96 -14.25 -23.62
CA LYS A 452 15.37 -15.45 -24.36
C LYS A 452 16.87 -15.69 -24.30
N HIS A 453 17.68 -14.64 -24.45
CA HIS A 453 19.14 -14.72 -24.41
C HIS A 453 19.64 -15.21 -23.05
N ARG A 454 19.07 -14.69 -21.95
CA ARG A 454 19.41 -15.13 -20.59
C ARG A 454 18.72 -16.42 -20.15
N SER A 455 17.96 -17.09 -21.01
CA SER A 455 17.25 -18.33 -20.66
C SER A 455 18.11 -19.58 -20.87
N SER A 456 18.08 -20.51 -19.91
CA SER A 456 18.70 -21.84 -19.98
C SER A 456 17.69 -22.94 -19.67
N LYS A 457 17.90 -24.15 -20.23
CA LYS A 457 17.08 -25.31 -19.87
C LYS A 457 17.66 -25.99 -18.64
N ILE A 458 16.88 -26.09 -17.57
CA ILE A 458 17.25 -26.77 -16.33
C ILE A 458 16.37 -28.02 -16.17
N ARG A 459 16.91 -29.08 -15.57
CA ARG A 459 16.13 -30.29 -15.24
C ARG A 459 15.08 -29.94 -14.19
N ASP A 460 13.84 -30.34 -14.44
CA ASP A 460 12.77 -30.17 -13.47
C ASP A 460 12.73 -31.37 -12.51
N TYR A 461 13.22 -31.15 -11.29
CA TYR A 461 13.25 -32.17 -10.23
C TYR A 461 11.91 -32.27 -9.47
N SER A 462 10.96 -31.36 -9.70
CA SER A 462 9.63 -31.39 -9.07
C SER A 462 8.65 -32.32 -9.81
N SER A 463 8.93 -32.60 -11.07
CA SER A 463 8.12 -33.47 -11.91
C SER A 463 8.50 -34.95 -11.69
N LYS A 464 7.49 -35.80 -11.47
CA LYS A 464 7.65 -37.27 -11.43
C LYS A 464 8.23 -37.85 -12.73
N ASN A 465 8.28 -37.05 -13.79
CA ASN A 465 8.82 -37.43 -15.08
C ASN A 465 10.23 -36.81 -15.27
N THR A 466 11.25 -37.64 -15.05
CA THR A 466 12.69 -37.29 -15.06
C THR A 466 13.24 -36.76 -16.39
N LYS A 467 12.40 -36.64 -17.42
CA LYS A 467 12.75 -36.07 -18.74
C LYS A 467 12.25 -34.64 -18.97
N THR A 468 11.49 -34.07 -18.05
CA THR A 468 10.95 -32.71 -18.21
C THR A 468 12.03 -31.65 -17.93
N MET A 469 12.21 -30.73 -18.87
CA MET A 469 13.14 -29.61 -18.76
C MET A 469 12.34 -28.33 -18.60
N ARG A 470 12.61 -27.55 -17.55
CA ARG A 470 12.05 -26.21 -17.37
C ARG A 470 12.99 -25.16 -17.97
N VAL A 471 12.43 -24.07 -18.48
CA VAL A 471 13.23 -22.92 -18.93
C VAL A 471 13.41 -21.99 -17.74
N ASP A 472 14.65 -21.68 -17.43
CA ASP A 472 15.04 -20.78 -16.35
C ASP A 472 15.64 -19.53 -16.96
N SER A 473 15.02 -18.38 -16.69
CA SER A 473 15.53 -17.10 -17.17
C SER A 473 16.22 -16.29 -16.07
N SER A 474 16.32 -16.80 -14.84
CA SER A 474 16.74 -16.01 -13.69
C SER A 474 18.11 -15.35 -13.88
N PHE A 475 18.27 -14.14 -13.35
CA PHE A 475 19.52 -13.40 -13.46
C PHE A 475 20.64 -14.10 -12.68
N HIS A 476 20.34 -14.65 -11.50
CA HIS A 476 21.33 -15.30 -10.63
C HIS A 476 21.88 -16.62 -11.19
N TYR A 477 21.08 -17.40 -11.93
CA TYR A 477 21.55 -18.65 -12.53
C TYR A 477 22.33 -18.42 -13.83
N ASN A 478 21.99 -17.37 -14.59
CA ASN A 478 22.45 -17.16 -15.97
C ASN A 478 23.50 -16.04 -16.12
N VAL A 479 24.29 -15.76 -15.08
CA VAL A 479 25.22 -14.60 -15.02
C VAL A 479 26.15 -14.49 -16.23
N ALA A 480 26.70 -15.60 -16.74
CA ALA A 480 27.57 -15.58 -17.92
C ALA A 480 26.86 -15.06 -19.18
N LYS A 481 25.57 -15.37 -19.34
CA LYS A 481 24.73 -14.88 -20.45
C LYS A 481 24.37 -13.41 -20.28
N LEU A 482 24.30 -12.92 -19.04
CA LEU A 482 24.15 -11.49 -18.78
C LEU A 482 25.36 -10.72 -19.31
N PHE A 483 26.58 -11.21 -19.07
CA PHE A 483 27.80 -10.54 -19.56
C PHE A 483 27.89 -10.50 -21.08
N SER A 484 27.47 -11.56 -21.78
CA SER A 484 27.42 -11.51 -23.24
C SER A 484 26.33 -10.56 -23.76
N TRP A 485 25.20 -10.42 -23.05
CA TRP A 485 24.21 -9.39 -23.37
C TRP A 485 24.72 -7.97 -23.13
N MET A 486 25.49 -7.75 -22.05
CA MET A 486 26.13 -6.47 -21.79
C MET A 486 27.06 -6.06 -22.93
N ASN A 487 27.81 -7.00 -23.53
CA ASN A 487 28.62 -6.70 -24.71
C ASN A 487 27.75 -6.23 -25.88
N SER A 488 26.58 -6.85 -26.12
CA SER A 488 25.64 -6.39 -27.14
C SER A 488 25.09 -4.99 -26.84
N ILE A 489 24.87 -4.64 -25.56
CA ILE A 489 24.50 -3.28 -25.14
C ILE A 489 25.66 -2.32 -25.43
N GLU A 490 26.89 -2.68 -25.09
CA GLU A 490 28.08 -1.87 -25.33
C GLU A 490 28.30 -1.59 -26.83
N ASP A 491 28.20 -2.62 -27.67
CA ASP A 491 28.30 -2.50 -29.13
C ASP A 491 27.21 -1.58 -29.70
N ALA A 492 25.97 -1.71 -29.21
CA ALA A 492 24.86 -0.85 -29.62
C ALA A 492 25.05 0.60 -29.14
N ALA A 493 25.65 0.83 -27.98
CA ALA A 493 25.95 2.16 -27.47
C ALA A 493 27.07 2.84 -28.29
N LEU A 494 28.11 2.10 -28.69
CA LEU A 494 29.19 2.61 -29.54
C LEU A 494 28.72 3.04 -30.93
N ALA A 495 27.61 2.47 -31.41
CA ALA A 495 27.00 2.86 -32.69
C ALA A 495 26.22 4.19 -32.60
N GLU A 496 25.88 4.66 -31.40
CA GLU A 496 25.16 5.91 -31.19
C GLU A 496 26.13 7.10 -31.08
N LYS A 497 25.68 8.27 -31.56
CA LYS A 497 26.49 9.50 -31.61
C LYS A 497 26.26 10.45 -30.44
N ASP A 498 25.21 10.20 -29.65
CA ASP A 498 24.82 11.08 -28.56
C ASP A 498 25.80 10.92 -27.37
N PRO A 499 26.31 12.01 -26.77
CA PRO A 499 27.24 11.94 -25.64
C PRO A 499 26.79 11.07 -24.48
N ILE A 500 25.48 10.94 -24.25
CA ILE A 500 24.95 10.09 -23.17
C ILE A 500 25.43 8.63 -23.28
N PHE A 501 25.69 8.16 -24.49
CA PHE A 501 26.10 6.79 -24.73
C PHE A 501 27.56 6.51 -24.39
N LEU A 502 28.40 7.55 -24.25
CA LEU A 502 29.79 7.43 -23.81
C LEU A 502 29.88 6.92 -22.37
N GLY A 503 28.85 7.15 -21.55
CA GLY A 503 28.80 6.63 -20.18
C GLY A 503 28.41 5.14 -20.07
N ILE A 504 27.80 4.54 -21.10
CA ILE A 504 27.25 3.18 -21.03
C ILE A 504 28.30 2.12 -20.67
N PRO A 505 29.52 2.10 -21.26
CA PRO A 505 30.55 1.14 -20.86
C PRO A 505 30.90 1.22 -19.37
N HIS A 506 30.88 2.44 -18.81
CA HIS A 506 31.16 2.64 -17.39
C HIS A 506 30.00 2.20 -16.50
N LEU A 507 28.74 2.42 -16.93
CA LEU A 507 27.55 1.90 -16.25
C LEU A 507 27.56 0.37 -16.24
N LEU A 508 27.85 -0.27 -17.38
CA LEU A 508 27.92 -1.73 -17.49
C LEU A 508 29.00 -2.33 -16.59
N ARG A 509 30.16 -1.67 -16.48
CA ARG A 509 31.22 -2.09 -15.54
C ARG A 509 30.74 -2.03 -14.08
N LEU A 510 29.99 -0.99 -13.70
CA LEU A 510 29.39 -0.91 -12.35
C LEU A 510 28.36 -2.02 -12.15
N ILE A 511 27.42 -2.20 -13.08
CA ILE A 511 26.37 -3.24 -13.03
C ILE A 511 27.00 -4.64 -12.91
N ARG A 512 28.11 -4.89 -13.61
CA ARG A 512 28.86 -6.15 -13.51
C ARG A 512 29.35 -6.44 -12.09
N THR A 513 29.79 -5.42 -11.35
CA THR A 513 30.19 -5.59 -9.93
C THR A 513 28.98 -5.80 -9.01
N MET A 514 27.85 -5.16 -9.30
CA MET A 514 26.60 -5.33 -8.55
C MET A 514 26.00 -6.73 -8.73
N LEU A 515 26.19 -7.36 -9.90
CA LEU A 515 25.74 -8.72 -10.21
C LEU A 515 26.69 -9.83 -9.72
N SER A 516 27.68 -9.52 -8.88
CA SER A 516 28.59 -10.53 -8.35
C SER A 516 27.83 -11.64 -7.60
N PRO A 517 28.07 -12.93 -7.88
CA PRO A 517 27.44 -14.02 -7.12
C PRO A 517 27.78 -13.98 -5.63
N ASN A 518 28.98 -13.50 -5.28
CA ASN A 518 29.39 -13.31 -3.90
C ASN A 518 28.90 -11.93 -3.39
N PRO A 519 28.00 -11.88 -2.38
CA PRO A 519 27.44 -10.63 -1.84
C PRO A 519 28.50 -9.64 -1.34
N THR A 520 29.60 -10.15 -0.76
CA THR A 520 30.67 -9.31 -0.19
C THR A 520 31.44 -8.50 -1.23
N LEU A 521 31.45 -8.96 -2.49
CA LEU A 521 32.10 -8.27 -3.61
C LEU A 521 31.20 -7.20 -4.25
N ARG A 522 29.90 -7.18 -3.92
CA ARG A 522 29.00 -6.15 -4.44
C ARG A 522 29.28 -4.82 -3.73
N PRO A 523 29.23 -3.68 -4.42
CA PRO A 523 29.37 -2.36 -3.78
C PRO A 523 28.27 -2.09 -2.77
N SER A 524 28.43 -1.07 -1.92
CA SER A 524 27.31 -0.55 -1.11
C SER A 524 26.39 0.32 -1.96
N ALA A 525 25.14 0.54 -1.54
CA ALA A 525 24.22 1.41 -2.26
C ALA A 525 24.75 2.85 -2.39
N SER A 526 25.38 3.38 -1.33
CA SER A 526 26.03 4.69 -1.37
C SER A 526 27.14 4.75 -2.44
N ALA A 527 27.95 3.69 -2.57
CA ALA A 527 29.00 3.63 -3.59
C ALA A 527 28.42 3.52 -5.01
N VAL A 528 27.33 2.77 -5.19
CA VAL A 528 26.59 2.72 -6.48
C VAL A 528 26.06 4.10 -6.84
N CYS A 529 25.39 4.78 -5.91
CA CYS A 529 24.84 6.12 -6.12
C CYS A 529 25.93 7.13 -6.51
N THR A 530 27.02 7.21 -5.74
CA THR A 530 28.16 8.09 -6.04
C THR A 530 28.77 7.77 -7.40
N ARG A 531 28.94 6.48 -7.72
CA ARG A 531 29.55 6.09 -9.00
C ARG A 531 28.65 6.40 -10.20
N LEU A 532 27.33 6.27 -10.05
CA LEU A 532 26.37 6.69 -11.08
C LEU A 532 26.45 8.19 -11.31
N TYR A 533 26.48 9.00 -10.25
CA TYR A 533 26.64 10.45 -10.34
C TYR A 533 27.91 10.82 -11.12
N GLU A 534 29.06 10.24 -10.77
CA GLU A 534 30.33 10.48 -11.46
C GLU A 534 30.28 10.14 -12.94
N ILE A 535 29.66 9.02 -13.31
CA ILE A 535 29.53 8.59 -14.71
C ILE A 535 28.59 9.53 -15.47
N MET A 536 27.47 9.91 -14.86
CA MET A 536 26.50 10.80 -15.49
C MET A 536 27.08 12.20 -15.73
N ALA A 537 27.74 12.78 -14.72
CA ALA A 537 28.35 14.10 -14.82
C ALA A 537 29.57 14.08 -15.76
N GLY A 538 30.45 13.08 -15.61
CA GLY A 538 31.73 13.05 -16.31
C GLY A 538 31.70 12.44 -17.70
N CYS A 539 30.77 11.53 -17.98
CA CYS A 539 30.77 10.76 -19.22
C CYS A 539 29.48 10.93 -20.03
N CYS A 540 28.33 11.11 -19.38
CA CYS A 540 27.06 11.27 -20.08
C CYS A 540 26.73 12.73 -20.46
N GLY A 541 27.48 13.71 -19.92
CA GLY A 541 27.21 15.14 -20.15
C GLY A 541 25.88 15.61 -19.54
N ILE A 542 25.44 14.98 -18.44
CA ILE A 542 24.23 15.36 -17.72
C ILE A 542 24.62 16.36 -16.62
N ASP A 543 24.23 17.61 -16.79
CA ASP A 543 24.60 18.71 -15.87
C ASP A 543 23.54 18.99 -14.80
N ARG A 544 22.33 18.43 -14.96
CA ARG A 544 21.21 18.59 -14.01
C ARG A 544 20.75 17.24 -13.51
N PHE A 545 20.94 17.03 -12.22
CA PHE A 545 20.51 15.85 -11.50
C PHE A 545 19.20 16.13 -10.79
N HIS A 546 18.36 15.10 -10.71
CA HIS A 546 17.13 15.16 -9.95
C HIS A 546 17.39 15.05 -8.44
N CYS A 547 18.12 14.01 -8.02
CA CYS A 547 18.53 13.78 -6.63
C CYS A 547 19.95 14.28 -6.34
#